data_AF-A0A2V5RHU5-F1
#
_entry.id   AF-A0A2V5RHU5-F1
#
_cell.length_a   1.000
_cell.length_b   1.000
_cell.length_c   1.000
_cell.angle_alpha   90.00
_cell.angle_beta   90.00
_cell.angle_gamma   90.00
#
_symmetry.space_group_name_H-M   'P 1'
#
loop_
_entity.id
_entity.type
_entity.pdbx_description
1 polymer ?
#
loop_
_entity_poly.entity_id
_entity_poly.type
_entity_poly.pdbx_seq_one_letter_code
_entity_poly.pdbx_strand_id
1 'polypeptide(L)' 'DGYGLFSVSPSHFDAVKKYVLDQEGHHRKETFQEEYFRILKKYEVAYDERYLWD' A
#
# COMPACT_ATOMS: atom_id res chain seq x y z
N ASP A 1 12.74 -4.30 8.91
CA ASP A 1 12.31 -5.65 8.50
C ASP A 1 10.96 -6.01 9.10
N GLY A 2 9.89 -5.38 8.59
CA GLY A 2 8.51 -5.72 8.96
C GLY A 2 7.82 -6.45 7.81
N TYR A 3 6.91 -7.36 8.12
CA TYR A 3 6.04 -8.02 7.14
C TYR A 3 4.58 -7.73 7.46
N GLY A 4 3.79 -7.48 6.42
CA GLY A 4 2.33 -7.37 6.51
C GLY A 4 1.68 -8.65 5.98
N LEU A 5 0.64 -9.12 6.67
CA LEU A 5 -0.21 -10.20 6.18
C LEU A 5 -1.60 -9.64 5.90
N PHE A 6 -2.15 -9.95 4.74
CA PHE A 6 -3.50 -9.53 4.34
C PHE A 6 -4.26 -10.72 3.76
N SER A 7 -5.57 -10.76 4.03
CA SER A 7 -6.50 -11.67 3.38
C SER A 7 -7.33 -10.91 2.35
N VAL A 8 -7.54 -11.51 1.18
CA VAL A 8 -8.27 -10.90 0.07
C VAL A 8 -9.33 -11.87 -0.44
N SER A 9 -10.45 -11.35 -0.94
CA SER A 9 -11.47 -12.20 -1.58
C SER A 9 -10.89 -12.85 -2.84
N PRO A 10 -11.37 -14.04 -3.26
CA PRO A 10 -10.88 -14.71 -4.47
C PRO A 10 -10.94 -13.82 -5.72
N SER A 11 -11.96 -12.97 -5.82
CA SER A 11 -12.13 -12.01 -6.92
C SER A 11 -11.02 -10.95 -7.02
N HIS A 12 -10.29 -10.68 -5.93
CA HIS A 12 -9.19 -9.72 -5.90
C HIS A 12 -7.81 -10.39 -5.96
N PHE A 13 -7.74 -11.72 -5.99
CA PHE A 13 -6.48 -12.47 -5.92
C PHE A 13 -5.51 -12.08 -7.04
N ASP A 14 -5.95 -12.09 -8.30
CA ASP A 14 -5.08 -11.79 -9.44
C ASP A 14 -4.56 -10.35 -9.43
N ALA A 15 -5.41 -9.40 -9.04
CA ALA A 15 -5.02 -7.99 -8.92
C ALA A 15 -3.94 -7.80 -7.84
N VAL A 16 -4.13 -8.43 -6.69
CA VAL A 16 -3.19 -8.34 -5.55
C VAL A 16 -1.89 -9.08 -5.85
N LYS A 17 -1.97 -10.25 -6.48
CA LYS A 17 -0.79 -11.00 -6.94
C LYS A 17 0.07 -10.16 -7.88
N LYS A 18 -0.56 -9.51 -8.87
CA LYS A 18 0.13 -8.62 -9.79
C LYS A 18 0.78 -7.44 -9.07
N TYR A 19 0.04 -6.79 -8.16
CA TYR A 19 0.56 -5.69 -7.35
C TYR A 19 1.84 -6.07 -6.59
N VAL A 20 1.86 -7.24 -5.93
CA VAL A 20 3.04 -7.72 -5.19
C VAL A 20 4.23 -8.00 -6.12
N LEU A 21 3.99 -8.59 -7.29
CA LEU A 21 5.06 -8.90 -8.26
C LEU A 21 5.68 -7.62 -8.86
N ASP A 22 4.87 -6.60 -9.10
CA ASP A 22 5.30 -5.34 -9.70
C ASP A 22 5.82 -4.32 -8.66
N GLN A 23 5.75 -4.66 -7.36
CA GLN A 23 5.98 -3.74 -6.24
C GLN A 23 7.39 -3.12 -6.25
N GLU A 24 8.43 -3.90 -6.59
CA GLU A 24 9.79 -3.37 -6.72
C GLU A 24 9.88 -2.30 -7.82
N GLY A 25 9.19 -2.51 -8.95
CA GLY A 25 9.13 -1.55 -10.04
C GLY A 25 8.35 -0.28 -9.66
N HIS A 26 7.28 -0.45 -8.89
CA HIS A 26 6.47 0.66 -8.36
C HIS A 26 7.27 1.51 -7.37
N HIS A 27 8.00 0.87 -6.45
CA HIS A 27 8.80 1.56 -5.42
C HIS A 27 10.07 2.24 -5.93
N ARG A 28 10.43 2.03 -7.21
CA ARG A 28 11.42 2.85 -7.92
C ARG A 28 10.87 4.21 -8.37
N LYS A 29 9.55 4.38 -8.41
CA LYS A 29 8.86 5.58 -8.92
C LYS A 29 8.01 6.30 -7.88
N GLU A 30 7.48 5.57 -6.89
CA GLU A 30 6.64 6.07 -5.81
C GLU A 30 7.18 5.48 -4.50
N THR A 31 7.55 6.31 -3.55
CA THR A 31 8.00 5.85 -2.24
C THR A 31 6.85 5.18 -1.48
N PHE A 32 7.18 4.31 -0.53
CA PHE A 32 6.18 3.70 0.36
C PHE A 32 5.27 4.74 1.03
N GLN A 33 5.84 5.88 1.44
CA GLN A 33 5.08 6.95 2.10
C GLN A 33 4.06 7.59 1.15
N GLU A 34 4.47 7.90 -0.08
CA GLU A 34 3.58 8.46 -1.10
C GLU A 34 2.43 7.50 -1.43
N GLU A 35 2.74 6.21 -1.61
CA GLU A 35 1.73 5.18 -1.83
C GLU A 35 0.75 5.06 -0.65
N TYR A 36 1.28 5.07 0.57
CA TYR A 36 0.46 5.01 1.78
C TYR A 36 -0.50 6.21 1.87
N PHE A 37 -0.01 7.44 1.63
CA PHE A 37 -0.86 8.63 1.58
C PHE A 37 -1.90 8.57 0.47
N ARG A 38 -1.54 8.05 -0.71
CA ARG A 38 -2.49 7.86 -1.83
C ARG A 38 -3.61 6.91 -1.44
N ILE A 39 -3.31 5.82 -0.73
CA ILE A 39 -4.31 4.89 -0.22
C ILE A 39 -5.24 5.60 0.78
N LEU A 40 -4.68 6.30 1.76
CA LEU A 40 -5.49 7.00 2.77
C LEU A 40 -6.43 8.04 2.13
N LYS A 41 -5.93 8.83 1.18
CA LYS A 41 -6.74 9.80 0.42
C LYS A 41 -7.84 9.12 -0.40
N LYS A 42 -7.53 8.01 -1.08
CA LYS A 42 -8.49 7.27 -1.90
C LYS A 42 -9.68 6.74 -1.09
N TYR A 43 -9.43 6.34 0.15
CA TYR A 43 -10.46 5.81 1.05
C TYR A 43 -10.98 6.86 2.06
N GLU A 44 -10.63 8.14 1.88
CA GLU A 44 -11.04 9.25 2.74
C GLU A 44 -10.78 9.00 4.23
N VAL A 45 -9.70 8.27 4.53
CA VAL A 45 -9.28 7.98 5.90
C VAL A 45 -8.68 9.27 6.47
N ALA A 46 -9.20 9.73 7.62
CA ALA A 46 -8.58 10.82 8.36
C ALA A 46 -7.27 10.32 8.98
N TYR A 47 -6.18 11.04 8.74
CA TYR A 47 -4.88 10.78 9.35
C TYR A 47 -4.22 12.09 9.74
N ASP A 48 -3.28 11.98 10.67
CA ASP A 48 -2.40 13.08 11.05
C ASP A 48 -0.97 12.63 10.77
N GLU A 49 -0.32 13.32 9.82
CA GLU A 49 1.01 12.97 9.30
C GLU A 49 2.07 12.86 10.40
N ARG A 50 1.86 13.55 11.53
CA ARG A 50 2.77 13.55 12.68
C ARG A 50 2.92 12.20 13.35
N TYR A 51 1.98 11.27 13.15
CA TYR A 51 1.95 9.98 13.85
C TYR A 51 2.17 8.77 12.93
N LEU A 52 2.55 8.99 11.67
CA LEU A 52 2.63 7.90 10.68
C LEU A 52 4.02 7.24 10.58
N TRP A 53 5.06 7.87 11.14
CA TRP A 53 6.46 7.50 10.86
C TRP A 53 7.36 7.40 12.10
N ASP A 54 6.78 7.47 13.30
CA ASP A 54 7.49 7.27 14.57
C ASP A 54 7.69 5.77 14.90
#